data_AF-A0A3D4AZP0-F1
#
_entry.id   AF-A0A3D4AZP0-F1
#
_cell.length_a   1.000
_cell.length_b   1.000
_cell.length_c   1.000
_cell.angle_alpha   90.00
_cell.angle_beta   90.00
_cell.angle_gamma   90.00
#
_symmetry.space_group_name_H-M   'P 1'
#
loop_
_entity.id
_entity.type
_entity.pdbx_description
1 polymer ?
#
loop_
_entity_poly.entity_id
_entity_poly.type
_entity_poly.pdbx_seq_one_letter_code
_entity_poly.pdbx_strand_id
1 'polypeptide(L)'
;MTPLDYGRSFLIGTAPMNEVRFWVESRIRIIDEETDVSADYYQCASCKSEDTFAERDLFLKDNYDFLPVFGQEFGLIFRRNAWHNEGYKSIVKTEDMWGGPLVHLVEGPACTLLDTTDAVLEATRRYAPIVAQTEIRDTATSLRAVIEYPVKTMNTRRSGPDYQVDTGPVLFPDLSLRSERQMDGMLLAFIAFNTPHFADFVLEVPTSAVGPAAESDREVQVHHYSKRLSVKAKNRLYAVE
;
A
#
# COMPACT_ATOMS: atom_id res chain seq x y z
N MET A 1 -15.76 -5.09 -3.30
CA MET A 1 -14.91 -5.42 -4.47
C MET A 1 -14.60 -6.90 -4.40
N THR A 2 -14.52 -7.61 -5.52
CA THR A 2 -14.02 -9.00 -5.51
C THR A 2 -12.53 -8.96 -5.19
N PRO A 3 -12.05 -9.73 -4.20
CA PRO A 3 -10.62 -9.82 -3.90
C PRO A 3 -9.79 -10.18 -5.14
N LEU A 4 -8.65 -9.51 -5.31
CA LEU A 4 -7.66 -9.93 -6.29
C LEU A 4 -6.93 -11.18 -5.83
N ASP A 5 -6.63 -12.06 -6.78
CA ASP A 5 -5.50 -12.96 -6.64
C ASP A 5 -4.22 -12.16 -6.89
N TYR A 6 -3.64 -11.67 -5.80
CA TYR A 6 -2.38 -10.94 -5.85
C TYR A 6 -1.26 -11.78 -6.46
N GLY A 7 -1.27 -13.11 -6.28
CA GLY A 7 -0.30 -14.03 -6.88
C GLY A 7 -0.23 -14.00 -8.40
N ARG A 8 -1.28 -13.49 -9.04
CA ARG A 8 -1.44 -13.43 -10.51
C ARG A 8 -1.71 -12.03 -11.05
N SER A 9 -1.57 -10.98 -10.23
CA SER A 9 -1.88 -9.61 -10.61
C SER A 9 -0.63 -8.76 -10.83
N PHE A 10 -0.46 -8.23 -12.04
CA PHE A 10 0.74 -7.53 -12.50
C PHE A 10 0.41 -6.28 -13.34
N LEU A 11 1.38 -5.38 -13.40
CA LEU A 11 1.41 -4.21 -14.29
C LEU A 11 2.68 -4.27 -15.14
N ILE A 12 2.60 -3.88 -16.41
CA ILE A 12 3.78 -3.83 -17.30
C ILE A 12 3.86 -2.44 -17.94
N GLY A 13 4.96 -1.72 -17.73
CA GLY A 13 5.27 -0.51 -18.47
C GLY A 13 5.55 -0.82 -19.94
N THR A 14 5.22 0.10 -20.84
CA THR A 14 5.32 -0.06 -22.29
C THR A 14 6.39 0.80 -22.96
N ALA A 15 7.22 1.50 -22.18
CA ALA A 15 8.29 2.33 -22.70
C ALA A 15 9.33 1.45 -23.43
N PRO A 16 9.70 1.78 -24.69
CA PRO A 16 10.69 1.02 -25.44
C PRO A 16 12.06 0.89 -24.75
N MET A 17 12.40 1.86 -23.89
CA MET A 17 13.64 1.87 -23.14
C MET A 17 13.63 0.95 -21.92
N ASN A 18 12.47 0.59 -21.37
CA ASN A 18 12.31 -0.26 -20.18
C ASN A 18 10.85 -0.71 -20.01
N GLU A 19 10.54 -1.95 -20.40
CA GLU A 19 9.24 -2.59 -20.17
C GLU A 19 9.17 -3.26 -18.80
N VAL A 20 9.24 -2.45 -17.75
CA VAL A 20 9.28 -2.95 -16.38
C VAL A 20 7.98 -3.67 -16.01
N ARG A 21 8.10 -4.89 -15.46
CA ARG A 21 6.96 -5.63 -14.89
C ARG A 21 6.93 -5.46 -13.38
N PHE A 22 5.82 -4.95 -12.88
CA PHE A 22 5.55 -4.81 -11.46
C PHE A 22 4.52 -5.82 -10.96
N TRP A 23 4.76 -6.31 -9.75
CA TRP A 23 3.77 -7.06 -8.98
C TRP A 23 2.88 -6.08 -8.22
N VAL A 24 1.56 -6.22 -8.29
CA VAL A 24 0.64 -5.45 -7.46
C VAL A 24 0.71 -5.94 -6.02
N GLU A 25 0.86 -5.04 -5.05
CA GLU A 25 0.97 -5.37 -3.62
C GLU A 25 -0.17 -4.81 -2.78
N SER A 26 -0.87 -3.78 -3.25
CA SER A 26 -2.16 -3.35 -2.68
C SER A 26 -3.00 -2.62 -3.72
N ARG A 27 -4.30 -2.61 -3.51
CA ARG A 27 -5.27 -1.87 -4.31
C ARG A 27 -6.08 -0.99 -3.38
N ILE A 28 -6.33 0.25 -3.78
CA ILE A 28 -7.31 1.07 -3.09
C ILE A 28 -8.36 1.57 -4.06
N ARG A 29 -9.62 1.53 -3.63
CA ARG A 29 -10.72 2.23 -4.30
C ARG A 29 -11.15 3.40 -3.44
N ILE A 30 -11.06 4.61 -3.98
CA ILE A 30 -11.66 5.81 -3.37
C ILE A 30 -13.00 6.05 -4.06
N ILE A 31 -14.01 6.39 -3.27
CA ILE A 31 -15.39 6.61 -3.68
C ILE A 31 -15.81 7.97 -3.11
N ASP A 32 -16.19 8.88 -4.00
CA ASP A 32 -16.88 10.11 -3.65
C ASP A 32 -18.39 9.83 -3.63
N GLU A 33 -18.97 9.87 -2.45
CA GLU A 33 -20.38 9.49 -2.26
C GLU A 33 -21.35 10.61 -2.60
N GLU A 34 -20.88 11.84 -2.78
CA GLU A 34 -21.69 12.95 -3.29
C GLU A 34 -21.89 12.83 -4.80
N THR A 35 -20.86 12.40 -5.52
CA THR A 35 -20.86 12.33 -6.99
C THR A 35 -21.03 10.91 -7.55
N ASP A 36 -20.96 9.89 -6.68
CA ASP A 36 -20.91 8.46 -7.03
C ASP A 36 -19.74 8.10 -7.98
N VAL A 37 -18.70 8.92 -7.98
CA VAL A 37 -17.47 8.68 -8.74
C VAL A 37 -16.53 7.83 -7.91
N SER A 38 -15.90 6.84 -8.54
CA SER A 38 -14.86 6.05 -7.90
C SER A 38 -13.64 5.89 -8.79
N ALA A 39 -12.48 5.75 -8.16
CA ALA A 39 -11.21 5.53 -8.82
C ALA A 39 -10.38 4.49 -8.07
N ASP A 40 -9.72 3.62 -8.83
CA ASP A 40 -8.81 2.61 -8.32
C ASP A 40 -7.35 3.05 -8.46
N TYR A 41 -6.54 2.68 -7.47
CA TYR A 41 -5.11 2.92 -7.45
C TYR A 41 -4.39 1.64 -7.03
N TYR A 42 -3.26 1.35 -7.69
CA TYR A 42 -2.53 0.10 -7.54
C TYR A 42 -1.12 0.38 -7.06
N GLN A 43 -0.83 0.05 -5.81
CA GLN A 43 0.54 0.04 -5.29
C GLN A 43 1.28 -1.18 -5.84
N CYS A 44 2.45 -0.94 -6.40
CA CYS A 44 3.32 -1.99 -6.89
C CYS A 44 4.44 -2.32 -5.91
N ALA A 45 5.09 -3.46 -6.15
CA ALA A 45 6.29 -3.86 -5.43
C ALA A 45 7.37 -2.79 -5.51
N SER A 46 8.02 -2.56 -4.37
CA SER A 46 9.17 -1.67 -4.27
C SER A 46 10.39 -2.30 -4.94
N CYS A 47 11.18 -1.49 -5.64
CA CYS A 47 12.50 -1.83 -6.15
C CYS A 47 13.56 -0.81 -5.69
N LYS A 48 14.74 -0.84 -6.30
CA LYS A 48 15.89 0.00 -5.95
C LYS A 48 16.30 0.87 -7.12
N SER A 49 16.97 1.98 -6.83
CA SER A 49 17.57 2.80 -7.87
C SER A 49 18.75 2.09 -8.53
N GLU A 50 18.74 2.05 -9.85
CA GLU A 50 19.64 1.20 -10.64
C GLU A 50 19.96 1.82 -12.01
N ASP A 51 21.08 1.38 -12.59
CA ASP A 51 21.39 1.44 -14.01
C ASP A 51 20.90 0.13 -14.66
N THR A 52 19.60 0.07 -14.98
CA THR A 52 18.82 -1.16 -15.26
C THR A 52 19.45 -2.09 -16.31
N PHE A 53 20.23 -1.56 -17.26
CA PHE A 53 20.81 -2.33 -18.37
C PHE A 53 22.34 -2.26 -18.46
N ALA A 54 23.02 -1.78 -17.41
CA ALA A 54 24.48 -1.83 -17.36
C ALA A 54 25.01 -3.29 -17.31
N GLU A 55 26.25 -3.50 -17.72
CA GLU A 55 26.87 -4.83 -17.70
C GLU A 55 27.17 -5.33 -16.26
N ARG A 56 27.45 -4.40 -15.34
CA ARG A 56 27.80 -4.64 -13.93
C ARG A 56 27.53 -3.39 -13.10
N ASP A 57 27.63 -3.53 -11.77
CA ASP A 57 27.45 -2.43 -10.82
C ASP A 57 26.08 -1.74 -10.93
N LEU A 58 25.04 -2.55 -11.10
CA LEU A 58 23.67 -2.11 -11.41
C LEU A 58 23.09 -1.13 -10.39
N PHE A 59 23.40 -1.29 -9.10
CA PHE A 59 22.83 -0.44 -8.07
C PHE A 59 23.60 0.87 -7.91
N LEU A 60 22.88 1.99 -7.89
CA LEU A 60 23.48 3.29 -7.62
C LEU A 60 24.11 3.30 -6.23
N LYS A 61 25.30 3.91 -6.11
CA LYS A 61 26.00 4.09 -4.82
C LYS A 61 25.14 4.89 -3.83
N ASP A 62 24.51 5.94 -4.33
CA ASP A 62 23.45 6.65 -3.62
C ASP A 62 22.10 5.98 -3.93
N ASN A 63 21.82 4.89 -3.21
CA ASN A 63 20.65 4.07 -3.45
C ASN A 63 19.41 4.57 -2.68
N TYR A 64 18.23 4.32 -3.22
CA TYR A 64 16.96 4.65 -2.57
C TYR A 64 15.88 3.61 -2.90
N ASP A 65 14.89 3.47 -2.02
CA ASP A 65 13.70 2.67 -2.35
C ASP A 65 12.88 3.40 -3.41
N PHE A 66 12.37 2.64 -4.37
CA PHE A 66 11.55 3.14 -5.45
C PHE A 66 10.23 2.36 -5.47
N LEU A 67 9.12 3.03 -5.14
CA LEU A 67 7.80 2.40 -5.08
C LEU A 67 6.82 3.16 -6.00
N PRO A 68 6.35 2.54 -7.10
CA PRO A 68 5.34 3.14 -7.95
C PRO A 68 3.91 2.79 -7.52
N VAL A 69 3.01 3.74 -7.75
CA VAL A 69 1.56 3.61 -7.60
C VAL A 69 0.92 4.13 -8.88
N PHE A 70 0.04 3.33 -9.48
CA PHE A 70 -0.65 3.69 -10.71
C PHE A 70 -2.10 4.04 -10.42
N GLY A 71 -2.54 5.22 -10.84
CA GLY A 71 -3.95 5.62 -10.92
C GLY A 71 -4.39 5.79 -12.36
N GLN A 72 -5.65 6.15 -12.59
CA GLN A 72 -6.18 6.30 -13.95
C GLN A 72 -5.54 7.45 -14.74
N GLU A 73 -5.49 8.65 -14.14
CA GLU A 73 -4.93 9.85 -14.80
C GLU A 73 -3.51 10.15 -14.34
N PHE A 74 -3.29 10.11 -13.02
CA PHE A 74 -2.01 10.37 -12.40
C PHE A 74 -1.47 9.12 -11.72
N GLY A 75 -0.16 8.97 -11.81
CA GLY A 75 0.60 8.02 -11.02
C GLY A 75 1.48 8.74 -9.99
N LEU A 76 1.94 7.98 -9.00
CA LEU A 76 2.77 8.46 -7.91
C LEU A 76 3.99 7.55 -7.77
N ILE A 77 5.15 8.14 -7.55
CA ILE A 77 6.37 7.40 -7.24
C ILE A 77 6.91 7.90 -5.91
N PHE A 78 7.09 6.99 -4.96
CA PHE A 78 7.83 7.22 -3.73
C PHE A 78 9.32 6.93 -3.94
N ARG A 79 10.19 7.86 -3.55
CA ARG A 79 11.66 7.76 -3.61
C ARG A 79 12.27 8.00 -2.24
N ARG A 80 12.57 6.92 -1.53
CA ARG A 80 12.97 6.98 -0.13
C ARG A 80 14.48 6.83 0.01
N ASN A 81 15.16 7.94 0.24
CA ASN A 81 16.57 7.95 0.64
C ASN A 81 16.70 7.73 2.17
N ALA A 82 17.94 7.56 2.62
CA ALA A 82 18.27 7.47 4.04
C ALA A 82 18.19 8.83 4.79
N TRP A 83 17.72 9.88 4.12
CA TRP A 83 17.52 11.24 4.63
C TRP A 83 16.21 11.81 4.08
N HIS A 84 15.69 12.82 4.76
CA HIS A 84 14.56 13.60 4.30
C HIS A 84 14.94 14.35 3.02
N ASN A 85 14.12 14.21 1.99
CA ASN A 85 14.32 14.86 0.71
C ASN A 85 12.97 15.34 0.15
N GLU A 86 12.97 16.51 -0.48
CA GLU A 86 11.75 17.08 -1.07
C GLU A 86 11.24 16.26 -2.26
N GLY A 87 12.13 15.50 -2.92
CA GLY A 87 11.82 14.59 -4.04
C GLY A 87 11.17 13.26 -3.64
N TYR A 88 10.77 13.10 -2.37
CA TYR A 88 10.24 11.85 -1.82
C TYR A 88 8.99 11.36 -2.58
N LYS A 89 8.17 12.29 -3.08
CA LYS A 89 7.01 11.98 -3.92
C LYS A 89 7.14 12.69 -5.26
N SER A 90 6.90 11.96 -6.35
CA SER A 90 6.66 12.58 -7.65
C SER A 90 5.34 12.11 -8.21
N ILE A 91 4.50 13.07 -8.58
CA ILE A 91 3.23 12.83 -9.24
C ILE A 91 3.38 13.25 -10.70
N VAL A 92 3.10 12.32 -11.60
CA VAL A 92 3.17 12.51 -13.05
C VAL A 92 1.92 11.91 -13.67
N LYS A 93 1.66 12.18 -14.95
CA LYS A 93 0.58 11.46 -15.62
C LYS A 93 0.92 9.98 -15.71
N THR A 94 -0.09 9.13 -15.60
CA THR A 94 0.08 7.68 -15.70
C THR A 94 0.63 7.27 -17.07
N GLU A 95 0.24 7.96 -18.14
CA GLU A 95 0.76 7.73 -19.51
C GLU A 95 2.27 8.00 -19.64
N ASP A 96 2.82 8.88 -18.79
CA ASP A 96 4.25 9.21 -18.79
C ASP A 96 5.06 8.19 -17.96
N MET A 97 4.41 7.36 -17.13
CA MET A 97 5.07 6.32 -16.35
C MET A 97 5.37 5.09 -17.21
N TRP A 98 6.61 5.02 -17.70
CA TRP A 98 7.06 3.97 -18.64
C TRP A 98 6.09 3.81 -19.81
N GLY A 99 5.66 4.90 -20.45
CA GLY A 99 4.76 4.84 -21.62
C GLY A 99 3.32 4.43 -21.31
N GLY A 100 2.97 4.31 -20.03
CA GLY A 100 1.67 3.85 -19.57
C GLY A 100 1.64 2.33 -19.30
N PRO A 101 0.87 1.88 -18.29
CA PRO A 101 0.84 0.48 -17.90
C PRO A 101 -0.17 -0.36 -18.70
N LEU A 102 0.23 -1.56 -19.08
CA LEU A 102 -0.68 -2.67 -19.34
C LEU A 102 -1.08 -3.30 -18.01
N VAL A 103 -2.37 -3.26 -17.70
CA VAL A 103 -2.93 -3.71 -16.43
C VAL A 103 -3.46 -5.13 -16.56
N HIS A 104 -2.90 -6.07 -15.81
CA HIS A 104 -3.38 -7.45 -15.72
C HIS A 104 -3.74 -7.79 -14.28
N LEU A 105 -5.02 -7.70 -13.94
CA LEU A 105 -5.54 -8.01 -12.61
C LEU A 105 -6.41 -9.26 -12.71
N VAL A 106 -6.13 -10.22 -11.83
CA VAL A 106 -6.89 -11.47 -11.75
C VAL A 106 -7.72 -11.41 -10.48
N GLU A 107 -9.04 -11.47 -10.61
CA GLU A 107 -9.92 -11.68 -9.46
C GLU A 107 -9.83 -13.13 -9.00
N GLY A 108 -9.95 -13.34 -7.68
CA GLY A 108 -9.99 -14.68 -7.11
C GLY A 108 -11.16 -15.50 -7.68
N PRO A 109 -10.92 -16.68 -8.28
CA PRO A 109 -11.99 -17.47 -8.88
C PRO A 109 -12.97 -17.99 -7.82
N ALA A 110 -12.50 -18.24 -6.60
CA ALA A 110 -13.33 -18.43 -5.43
C ALA A 110 -12.84 -17.55 -4.25
N CYS A 111 -13.72 -16.68 -3.75
CA CYS A 111 -13.43 -15.81 -2.61
C CYS A 111 -14.39 -16.13 -1.46
N THR A 112 -13.88 -16.78 -0.41
CA THR A 112 -14.67 -17.14 0.77
C THR A 112 -14.45 -16.13 1.89
N LEU A 113 -15.53 -15.46 2.33
CA LEU A 113 -15.48 -14.56 3.48
C LEU A 113 -15.18 -15.35 4.76
N LEU A 114 -14.21 -14.89 5.54
CA LEU A 114 -13.81 -15.43 6.84
C LEU A 114 -14.45 -14.58 7.93
N ASP A 115 -15.74 -14.80 8.19
CA ASP A 115 -16.58 -13.98 9.08
C ASP A 115 -16.50 -14.34 10.56
N THR A 116 -15.80 -15.43 10.89
CA THR A 116 -15.54 -15.89 12.25
C THR A 116 -14.04 -16.02 12.51
N THR A 117 -13.63 -15.85 13.77
CA THR A 117 -12.24 -16.08 14.17
C THR A 117 -11.77 -17.49 13.84
N ASP A 118 -12.61 -18.51 14.03
CA ASP A 118 -12.26 -19.89 13.70
C ASP A 118 -11.99 -20.07 12.20
N ALA A 119 -12.79 -19.45 11.33
CA ALA A 119 -12.55 -19.47 9.88
C ALA A 119 -11.22 -18.79 9.52
N VAL A 120 -10.88 -17.66 10.16
CA VAL A 120 -9.59 -16.98 9.96
C VAL A 120 -8.42 -17.87 10.40
N LEU A 121 -8.51 -18.49 11.56
CA LEU A 121 -7.48 -19.37 12.10
C LEU A 121 -7.31 -20.63 11.24
N GLU A 122 -8.41 -21.22 10.76
CA GLU A 122 -8.37 -22.39 9.90
C GLU A 122 -7.73 -22.06 8.54
N ALA A 123 -8.16 -20.96 7.89
CA ALA A 123 -7.55 -20.48 6.66
C ALA A 123 -6.04 -20.23 6.82
N THR A 124 -5.63 -19.69 7.96
CA THR A 124 -4.21 -19.47 8.28
C THR A 124 -3.45 -20.79 8.42
N ARG A 125 -4.01 -21.78 9.14
CA ARG A 125 -3.37 -23.08 9.40
C ARG A 125 -3.21 -23.94 8.16
N ARG A 126 -4.11 -23.80 7.18
CA ARG A 126 -4.04 -24.50 5.90
C ARG A 126 -3.27 -23.76 4.82
N TYR A 127 -2.61 -22.65 5.16
CA TYR A 127 -1.81 -21.83 4.24
C TYR A 127 -2.63 -21.26 3.06
N ALA A 128 -3.91 -20.94 3.30
CA ALA A 128 -4.72 -20.28 2.28
C ALA A 128 -4.15 -18.88 1.97
N PRO A 129 -4.14 -18.44 0.71
CA PRO A 129 -3.97 -17.02 0.40
C PRO A 129 -5.11 -16.24 1.04
N ILE A 130 -4.78 -15.29 1.93
CA ILE A 130 -5.76 -14.44 2.60
C ILE A 130 -5.61 -13.01 2.09
N VAL A 131 -6.73 -12.40 1.70
CA VAL A 131 -6.82 -10.99 1.31
C VAL A 131 -7.70 -10.25 2.33
N ALA A 132 -7.21 -9.09 2.77
CA ALA A 132 -7.97 -8.18 3.61
C ALA A 132 -8.57 -7.04 2.78
N GLN A 133 -9.75 -6.58 3.18
CA GLN A 133 -10.34 -5.32 2.76
C GLN A 133 -10.65 -4.49 4.00
N THR A 134 -9.98 -3.35 4.13
CA THR A 134 -10.21 -2.37 5.19
C THR A 134 -10.92 -1.16 4.61
N GLU A 135 -12.18 -0.98 4.99
CA GLU A 135 -13.01 0.14 4.55
C GLU A 135 -12.99 1.25 5.61
N ILE A 136 -12.62 2.46 5.18
CA ILE A 136 -12.60 3.69 5.99
C ILE A 136 -13.45 4.77 5.32
N ARG A 137 -13.96 5.72 6.11
CA ARG A 137 -14.83 6.80 5.61
C ARG A 137 -14.57 8.07 6.39
N ASP A 138 -14.60 9.20 5.68
CA ASP A 138 -14.71 10.54 6.25
C ASP A 138 -16.09 11.12 5.93
N THR A 139 -16.85 11.49 6.97
CA THR A 139 -18.21 12.01 6.80
C THR A 139 -18.25 13.50 6.45
N ALA A 140 -17.18 14.26 6.74
CA ALA A 140 -17.14 15.68 6.44
C ALA A 140 -16.85 15.93 4.95
N THR A 141 -16.06 15.06 4.33
CA THR A 141 -15.77 15.12 2.89
C THR A 141 -16.65 14.20 2.06
N SER A 142 -17.47 13.34 2.68
CA SER A 142 -18.26 12.30 2.00
C SER A 142 -17.40 11.34 1.16
N LEU A 143 -16.14 11.17 1.55
CA LEU A 143 -15.21 10.24 0.89
C LEU A 143 -15.16 8.92 1.65
N ARG A 144 -15.08 7.84 0.89
CA ARG A 144 -14.91 6.48 1.39
C ARG A 144 -13.79 5.79 0.64
N ALA A 145 -13.00 4.98 1.33
CA ALA A 145 -11.99 4.15 0.69
C ALA A 145 -12.08 2.69 1.13
N VAL A 146 -11.77 1.79 0.20
CA VAL A 146 -11.54 0.37 0.47
C VAL A 146 -10.09 0.06 0.14
N ILE A 147 -9.29 -0.20 1.18
CA ILE A 147 -7.88 -0.60 1.07
C ILE A 147 -7.84 -2.12 1.05
N GLU A 148 -7.42 -2.71 -0.06
CA GLU A 148 -7.31 -4.16 -0.26
C GLU A 148 -5.84 -4.57 -0.40
N TYR A 149 -5.48 -5.65 0.29
CA TYR A 149 -4.10 -6.14 0.32
C TYR A 149 -4.03 -7.62 0.70
N PRO A 150 -3.02 -8.36 0.21
CA PRO A 150 -2.76 -9.71 0.71
C PRO A 150 -2.27 -9.60 2.16
N VAL A 151 -2.75 -10.49 3.02
CA VAL A 151 -2.27 -10.59 4.40
C VAL A 151 -0.91 -11.27 4.40
N LYS A 152 0.16 -10.47 4.52
CA LYS A 152 1.55 -10.95 4.49
C LYS A 152 2.03 -11.44 5.85
N THR A 153 1.48 -10.89 6.93
CA THR A 153 1.72 -11.38 8.30
C THR A 153 0.40 -11.53 9.05
N MET A 154 0.23 -12.71 9.65
CA MET A 154 -0.88 -13.03 10.54
C MET A 154 -0.29 -13.61 11.83
N ASN A 155 -0.41 -12.86 12.93
CA ASN A 155 -0.08 -13.37 14.26
C ASN A 155 -1.25 -14.19 14.79
N THR A 156 -0.99 -15.41 15.28
CA THR A 156 -2.02 -16.25 15.92
C THR A 156 -1.49 -16.85 17.21
N ARG A 157 -2.39 -17.19 18.14
CA ARG A 157 -2.03 -17.91 19.37
C ARG A 157 -2.56 -19.33 19.30
N ARG A 158 -1.73 -20.34 19.61
CA ARG A 158 -2.20 -21.75 19.65
C ARG A 158 -3.12 -22.04 20.84
N SER A 159 -2.94 -21.34 21.96
CA SER A 159 -3.70 -21.55 23.19
C SER A 159 -5.03 -20.78 23.26
N GLY A 160 -5.38 -19.98 22.25
CA GLY A 160 -6.60 -19.17 22.27
C GLY A 160 -7.06 -18.75 20.87
N PRO A 161 -8.29 -18.24 20.74
CA PRO A 161 -8.89 -17.86 19.46
C PRO A 161 -8.48 -16.43 19.07
N ASP A 162 -7.19 -16.11 19.14
CA ASP A 162 -6.70 -14.75 18.85
C ASP A 162 -5.97 -14.73 17.51
N TYR A 163 -6.26 -13.72 16.70
CA TYR A 163 -5.46 -13.38 15.52
C TYR A 163 -5.17 -11.87 15.48
N GLN A 164 -4.14 -11.50 14.74
CA GLN A 164 -3.89 -10.11 14.35
C GLN A 164 -3.29 -10.10 12.95
N VAL A 165 -3.92 -9.35 12.06
CA VAL A 165 -3.31 -8.93 10.79
C VAL A 165 -2.31 -7.82 11.12
N ASP A 166 -1.10 -7.94 10.57
CA ASP A 166 -0.04 -6.93 10.65
C ASP A 166 0.67 -6.89 9.31
N THR A 167 0.38 -5.93 8.45
CA THR A 167 0.88 -5.95 7.07
C THR A 167 1.20 -4.56 6.58
N GLY A 168 2.21 -4.48 5.73
CA GLY A 168 2.56 -3.28 5.01
C GLY A 168 3.77 -3.47 4.11
N PRO A 169 4.22 -2.39 3.44
CA PRO A 169 3.47 -1.16 3.33
C PRO A 169 2.21 -1.35 2.46
N VAL A 170 1.13 -0.63 2.81
CA VAL A 170 -0.10 -0.44 2.02
C VAL A 170 -0.27 1.05 1.74
N LEU A 171 -1.02 1.40 0.68
CA LEU A 171 -1.39 2.78 0.42
C LEU A 171 -2.50 3.23 1.38
N PHE A 172 -2.34 4.41 1.98
CA PHE A 172 -3.32 5.06 2.83
C PHE A 172 -3.76 6.38 2.20
N PRO A 173 -5.06 6.61 1.99
CA PRO A 173 -5.56 7.88 1.48
C PRO A 173 -5.91 8.82 2.63
N ASP A 174 -5.43 10.06 2.58
CA ASP A 174 -5.97 11.10 3.45
C ASP A 174 -7.35 11.55 2.94
N LEU A 175 -8.42 10.99 3.52
CA LEU A 175 -9.80 11.31 3.16
C LEU A 175 -10.30 12.63 3.77
N SER A 176 -9.52 13.28 4.63
CA SER A 176 -9.93 14.55 5.27
C SER A 176 -9.83 15.74 4.32
N LEU A 177 -9.22 15.57 3.15
CA LEU A 177 -8.99 16.60 2.15
C LEU A 177 -9.60 16.19 0.80
N ARG A 178 -10.37 17.09 0.18
CA ARG A 178 -10.74 16.97 -1.23
C ARG A 178 -9.63 17.59 -2.07
N SER A 179 -8.73 16.75 -2.57
CA SER A 179 -7.61 17.18 -3.41
C SER A 179 -8.00 17.21 -4.89
N GLU A 180 -7.46 18.16 -5.65
CA GLU A 180 -7.62 18.19 -7.12
C GLU A 180 -7.09 16.91 -7.77
N ARG A 181 -5.95 16.41 -7.27
CA ARG A 181 -5.43 15.08 -7.63
C ARG A 181 -5.43 14.22 -6.38
N GLN A 182 -6.14 13.10 -6.42
CA GLN A 182 -6.21 12.18 -5.27
C GLN A 182 -4.82 11.65 -4.84
N MET A 183 -3.87 11.57 -5.77
CA MET A 183 -2.48 11.15 -5.47
C MET A 183 -1.76 12.06 -4.46
N ASP A 184 -2.16 13.33 -4.32
CA ASP A 184 -1.55 14.25 -3.36
C ASP A 184 -1.73 13.76 -1.91
N GLY A 185 -2.89 13.18 -1.60
CA GLY A 185 -3.26 12.68 -0.27
C GLY A 185 -2.77 11.26 0.05
N MET A 186 -2.05 10.60 -0.86
CA MET A 186 -1.64 9.21 -0.68
C MET A 186 -0.38 9.09 0.18
N LEU A 187 -0.40 8.23 1.19
CA LEU A 187 0.71 7.94 2.11
C LEU A 187 1.00 6.44 2.12
N LEU A 188 2.20 6.05 2.55
CA LEU A 188 2.50 4.65 2.87
C LEU A 188 2.21 4.39 4.35
N ALA A 189 1.68 3.21 4.64
CA ALA A 189 1.35 2.80 5.99
C ALA A 189 1.61 1.32 6.23
N PHE A 190 1.88 0.95 7.47
CA PHE A 190 1.57 -0.40 7.95
C PHE A 190 0.22 -0.36 8.64
N ILE A 191 -0.54 -1.45 8.51
CA ILE A 191 -1.87 -1.62 9.07
C ILE A 191 -1.89 -2.84 10.00
N ALA A 192 -2.55 -2.69 11.15
CA ALA A 192 -2.85 -3.77 12.06
C ALA A 192 -4.31 -3.77 12.54
N PHE A 193 -4.90 -4.95 12.65
CA PHE A 193 -6.20 -5.15 13.32
C PHE A 193 -6.37 -6.59 13.80
N ASN A 194 -7.20 -6.77 14.82
CA ASN A 194 -7.60 -8.07 15.37
C ASN A 194 -9.12 -8.22 15.52
N THR A 195 -9.89 -7.22 15.08
CA THR A 195 -11.35 -7.21 15.12
C THR A 195 -11.91 -6.52 13.86
N PRO A 196 -13.20 -6.67 13.54
CA PRO A 196 -13.73 -6.15 12.28
C PRO A 196 -14.03 -4.65 12.25
N HIS A 197 -13.94 -3.93 13.38
CA HIS A 197 -14.55 -2.59 13.52
C HIS A 197 -13.56 -1.43 13.67
N PHE A 198 -12.26 -1.70 13.70
CA PHE A 198 -11.22 -0.67 13.73
C PHE A 198 -9.95 -1.16 13.02
N ALA A 199 -9.10 -0.24 12.61
CA ALA A 199 -7.75 -0.55 12.16
C ALA A 199 -6.78 0.50 12.71
N ASP A 200 -5.63 0.03 13.18
CA ASP A 200 -4.50 0.87 13.52
C ASP A 200 -3.57 0.97 12.31
N PHE A 201 -3.03 2.16 12.11
CA PHE A 201 -2.05 2.47 11.10
C PHE A 201 -0.83 3.11 11.74
N VAL A 202 0.34 2.85 11.16
CA VAL A 202 1.51 3.69 11.33
C VAL A 202 1.91 4.22 9.95
N LEU A 203 1.85 5.54 9.80
CA LEU A 203 2.07 6.24 8.53
C LEU A 203 3.53 6.67 8.40
N GLU A 204 4.07 6.57 7.19
CA GLU A 204 5.38 7.08 6.85
C GLU A 204 5.35 8.60 6.67
N VAL A 205 6.05 9.31 7.55
CA VAL A 205 6.11 10.78 7.58
C VAL A 205 7.54 11.27 7.85
N PRO A 206 7.87 12.53 7.51
CA PRO A 206 9.10 13.16 7.97
C PRO A 206 9.21 13.07 9.49
N THR A 207 10.34 12.57 9.98
CA THR A 207 10.59 12.28 11.40
C THR A 207 12.02 12.65 11.74
N SER A 208 12.23 13.38 12.83
CA SER A 208 13.56 13.70 13.35
C SER A 208 14.23 12.43 13.90
N ALA A 209 15.40 12.11 13.37
CA ALA A 209 16.23 10.99 13.78
C ALA A 209 17.04 11.37 15.03
N VAL A 210 16.43 11.24 16.21
CA VAL A 210 17.12 11.44 17.49
C VAL A 210 17.52 10.09 18.05
N GLY A 211 18.83 9.83 18.12
CA GLY A 211 19.39 8.59 18.67
C GLY A 211 20.05 8.81 20.05
N PRO A 212 20.24 7.76 20.87
CA PRO A 212 20.89 7.85 22.18
C PRO A 212 22.34 8.36 22.15
N ALA A 213 22.96 8.43 20.96
CA ALA A 213 24.34 8.85 20.74
C ALA A 213 24.47 10.09 19.83
N ALA A 214 23.39 10.86 19.65
CA ALA A 214 23.43 12.10 18.87
C ALA A 214 24.13 13.20 19.68
N GLU A 215 25.46 13.20 19.69
CA GLU A 215 26.31 14.27 20.23
C GLU A 215 26.31 15.54 19.34
N SER A 216 25.50 15.59 18.28
CA SER A 216 25.46 16.72 17.35
C SER A 216 24.15 17.50 17.46
N ASP A 217 24.26 18.83 17.58
CA ASP A 217 23.16 19.82 17.48
C ASP A 217 22.48 19.87 16.09
N ARG A 218 22.77 18.93 15.18
CA ARG A 218 22.17 18.89 13.85
C ARG A 218 20.94 17.99 13.87
N GLU A 219 19.77 18.60 13.67
CA GLU A 219 18.54 17.87 13.43
C GLU A 219 18.64 17.15 12.07
N VAL A 220 18.71 15.82 12.09
CA VAL A 220 18.60 14.97 10.91
C VAL A 220 17.15 14.52 10.81
N GLN A 221 16.51 14.69 9.66
CA GLN A 221 15.17 14.16 9.39
C GLN A 221 15.24 13.01 8.38
N VAL A 222 14.32 12.06 8.50
CA VAL A 222 14.15 10.91 7.59
C VAL A 222 12.67 10.66 7.34
N HIS A 223 12.33 9.88 6.32
CA HIS A 223 10.98 9.30 6.21
C HIS A 223 10.91 8.02 7.06
N HIS A 224 10.02 8.03 8.06
CA HIS A 224 9.85 6.91 8.99
C HIS A 224 8.38 6.68 9.32
N TYR A 225 8.03 5.43 9.56
CA TYR A 225 6.73 5.01 10.05
C TYR A 225 6.59 5.41 11.54
N SER A 226 6.18 6.65 11.80
CA SER A 226 6.16 7.23 13.16
C SER A 226 4.82 7.85 13.55
N LYS A 227 3.97 8.22 12.58
CA LYS A 227 2.65 8.78 12.87
C LYS A 227 1.64 7.65 13.05
N ARG A 228 1.26 7.39 14.30
CA ARG A 228 0.21 6.41 14.63
C ARG A 228 -1.17 7.02 14.44
N LEU A 229 -2.08 6.23 13.92
CA LEU A 229 -3.47 6.60 13.68
C LEU A 229 -4.36 5.39 13.97
N SER A 230 -5.43 5.57 14.73
CA SER A 230 -6.46 4.56 14.94
C SER A 230 -7.77 5.08 14.35
N VAL A 231 -8.40 4.30 13.47
CA VAL A 231 -9.65 4.70 12.81
C VAL A 231 -10.72 3.65 12.97
N LYS A 232 -11.97 4.12 13.02
CA LYS A 232 -13.13 3.27 12.81
C LYS A 232 -13.06 2.73 11.38
N ALA A 233 -13.14 1.42 11.25
CA ALA A 233 -13.03 0.75 9.96
C ALA A 233 -14.02 -0.41 9.88
N LYS A 234 -14.20 -0.94 8.67
CA LYS A 234 -14.84 -2.24 8.46
C LYS A 234 -13.87 -3.18 7.77
N ASN A 235 -13.26 -4.08 8.55
CA ASN A 235 -12.33 -5.08 8.04
C ASN A 235 -13.09 -6.33 7.61
N ARG A 236 -12.68 -6.88 6.47
CA ARG A 236 -13.15 -8.17 5.94
C ARG A 236 -11.94 -8.97 5.52
N LEU A 237 -11.95 -10.26 5.82
CA LEU A 237 -10.91 -11.20 5.41
C LEU A 237 -11.51 -12.23 4.47
N TYR A 238 -10.79 -12.55 3.41
CA TYR A 238 -11.20 -13.51 2.40
C TYR A 238 -10.10 -14.54 2.19
N ALA A 239 -10.45 -15.83 2.18
CA ALA A 239 -9.59 -16.83 1.55
C ALA A 239 -9.81 -16.76 0.04
N VAL A 240 -8.73 -16.71 -0.72
CA VAL A 240 -8.72 -16.64 -2.20
C VAL A 240 -8.16 -17.95 -2.74
N GLU A 241 -9.00 -18.69 -3.47
CA GLU A 241 -8.72 -20.02 -4.02
C GLU A 241 -8.98 -20.07 -5.52
#